data_AF-A0A090W561-F1
#
_entry.id   AF-A0A090W561-F1
#
_cell.length_a   1.000
_cell.length_b   1.000
_cell.length_c   1.000
_cell.angle_alpha   90.00
_cell.angle_beta   90.00
_cell.angle_gamma   90.00
#
_symmetry.space_group_name_H-M   'P 1'
#
loop_
_entity.id
_entity.type
_entity.pdbx_description
1 polymer ?
#
loop_
_entity_poly.entity_id
_entity_poly.type
_entity_poly.pdbx_seq_one_letter_code
_entity_poly.pdbx_strand_id
1 'polypeptide(L)'
;MRTFFKNIGPGPLVAAAFIGPGTVTVCTLAGVQFGFTLLWAMVLSVIATIVLQEMTVRLGLVTKKGLSEVIRQELSTPLVRGFSIILILSAIVIGNAAYQGGNISGGVLGLETLFGASSINLGHLQLNSYSLIIGVIAFVLLYTGNYKIIERFLVFLVILMSLAFLTTAILTKPNMSALFKGALIPKFPEAVPC
;
A
#
# COMPACT_ATOMS: atom_id res chain seq x y z
N MET A 1 -28.49 17.06 1.46
CA MET A 1 -27.07 16.72 1.67
C MET A 1 -26.79 15.55 2.64
N ARG A 2 -27.73 15.09 3.49
CA ARG A 2 -27.49 13.99 4.46
C ARG A 2 -27.39 12.56 3.88
N THR A 3 -27.74 12.36 2.61
CA THR A 3 -27.75 11.03 1.96
C THR A 3 -26.43 10.63 1.31
N PHE A 4 -25.59 11.59 0.88
CA PHE A 4 -24.30 11.28 0.24
C PHE A 4 -23.33 10.60 1.23
N PHE A 5 -23.27 11.10 2.46
CA PHE A 5 -22.45 10.50 3.53
C PHE A 5 -22.99 9.17 4.05
N LYS A 6 -24.30 8.89 3.90
CA LYS A 6 -24.89 7.60 4.30
C LYS A 6 -24.61 6.46 3.30
N ASN A 7 -24.30 6.79 2.05
CA ASN A 7 -24.01 5.84 0.98
C ASN A 7 -22.53 5.80 0.58
N ILE A 8 -21.64 6.33 1.43
CA ILE A 8 -20.20 6.09 1.26
C ILE A 8 -19.98 4.58 1.50
N GLY A 9 -19.88 3.83 0.40
CA GLY A 9 -19.58 2.40 0.43
C GLY A 9 -18.17 2.13 0.97
N PRO A 10 -17.69 0.87 0.92
CA PRO A 10 -16.39 0.50 1.46
C PRO A 10 -15.19 1.12 0.71
N GLY A 11 -15.41 1.87 -0.37
CA GLY A 11 -14.38 2.45 -1.22
C GLY A 11 -13.32 3.27 -0.48
N PRO A 12 -13.68 4.24 0.37
CA PRO A 12 -12.69 5.01 1.14
C PRO A 12 -11.91 4.17 2.15
N LEU A 13 -12.54 3.13 2.74
CA LEU A 13 -11.83 2.21 3.64
C LEU A 13 -10.77 1.42 2.86
N VAL A 14 -11.13 0.93 1.67
CA VAL A 14 -10.19 0.25 0.78
C VAL A 14 -9.07 1.19 0.33
N ALA A 15 -9.40 2.43 -0.06
CA ALA A 15 -8.40 3.42 -0.45
C ALA A 15 -7.45 3.78 0.70
N ALA A 16 -7.97 3.94 1.92
CA ALA A 16 -7.14 4.20 3.10
C ALA A 16 -6.19 3.03 3.41
N ALA A 17 -6.60 1.78 3.13
CA ALA A 17 -5.74 0.61 3.32
C ALA A 17 -4.52 0.59 2.39
N PHE A 18 -4.61 1.25 1.22
CA PHE A 18 -3.51 1.37 0.25
C PHE A 18 -2.54 2.53 0.55
N ILE A 19 -2.89 3.43 1.48
CA ILE A 19 -2.05 4.56 1.85
C ILE A 19 -1.25 4.19 3.09
N GLY A 20 0.04 3.89 2.89
CA GLY A 20 0.94 3.51 3.98
C GLY A 20 2.33 4.11 3.84
N PRO A 21 3.11 4.17 4.94
CA PRO A 21 4.47 4.70 4.92
C PRO A 21 5.37 3.97 3.91
N GLY A 22 5.14 2.67 3.68
CA GLY A 22 5.89 1.91 2.67
C GLY A 22 5.67 2.42 1.25
N THR A 23 4.42 2.68 0.88
CA THR A 23 4.09 3.23 -0.46
C THR A 23 4.73 4.61 -0.68
N VAL A 24 4.72 5.44 0.36
CA VAL A 24 5.33 6.76 0.35
C VAL A 24 6.85 6.68 0.18
N THR A 25 7.51 5.81 0.95
CA THR A 25 8.96 5.59 0.85
C THR A 25 9.35 5.16 -0.55
N VAL A 26 8.66 4.16 -1.11
CA VAL A 26 8.96 3.65 -2.46
C VAL A 26 8.75 4.73 -3.52
N CYS A 27 7.67 5.50 -3.44
CA CYS A 27 7.42 6.60 -4.37
C CYS A 27 8.47 7.72 -4.25
N THR A 28 8.92 8.01 -3.02
CA THR A 28 9.96 9.02 -2.76
C THR A 28 11.30 8.56 -3.33
N LEU A 29 11.73 7.32 -3.07
CA LEU A 29 12.96 6.75 -3.61
C LEU A 29 12.92 6.69 -5.14
N ALA A 30 11.79 6.29 -5.72
CA ALA A 30 11.60 6.30 -7.16
C ALA A 30 11.70 7.72 -7.76
N GLY A 31 11.13 8.73 -7.09
CA GLY A 31 11.24 10.12 -7.50
C GLY A 31 12.67 10.66 -7.40
N VAL A 32 13.42 10.27 -6.37
CA VAL A 32 14.83 10.65 -6.21
C VAL A 32 15.70 10.02 -7.31
N GLN A 33 15.49 8.73 -7.61
CA GLN A 33 16.32 8.00 -8.57
C GLN A 33 15.96 8.27 -10.04
N PHE A 34 14.67 8.44 -10.34
CA PHE A 34 14.17 8.47 -11.72
C PHE A 34 13.40 9.76 -12.06
N GLY A 35 13.29 10.71 -11.13
CA GLY A 35 12.51 11.93 -11.33
C GLY A 35 11.05 11.61 -11.68
N PHE A 36 10.53 12.26 -12.73
CA PHE A 36 9.17 12.02 -13.23
C PHE A 36 9.06 10.85 -14.23
N THR A 37 10.14 10.13 -14.51
CA THR A 37 10.19 9.12 -15.58
C THR A 37 9.25 7.93 -15.34
N LEU A 38 9.06 7.54 -14.08
CA LEU A 38 8.18 6.42 -13.71
C LEU A 38 6.71 6.83 -13.46
N LEU A 39 6.38 8.12 -13.62
CA LEU A 39 5.07 8.65 -13.27
C LEU A 39 3.95 8.08 -14.17
N TRP A 40 4.22 7.83 -15.45
CA TRP A 40 3.27 7.19 -16.36
C TRP A 40 2.90 5.77 -15.92
N ALA A 41 3.88 5.00 -15.43
CA ALA A 41 3.64 3.64 -14.94
C ALA A 41 2.76 3.66 -13.69
N MET A 42 2.97 4.66 -12.82
CA MET A 42 2.11 4.90 -11.66
C MET A 42 0.67 5.25 -12.07
N VAL A 43 0.48 6.14 -13.05
CA VAL A 43 -0.86 6.49 -13.56
C VAL A 43 -1.57 5.26 -14.13
N LEU A 44 -0.88 4.46 -14.94
CA LEU A 44 -1.46 3.21 -15.47
C LEU A 44 -1.80 2.22 -14.35
N SER A 45 -0.95 2.09 -13.35
CA SER A 45 -1.21 1.25 -12.19
C SER A 45 -2.48 1.69 -11.46
N VAL A 46 -2.66 3.00 -11.21
CA VAL A 46 -3.87 3.54 -10.58
C VAL A 46 -5.12 3.25 -11.42
N ILE A 47 -5.07 3.43 -12.74
CA ILE A 47 -6.20 3.11 -13.64
C ILE A 47 -6.53 1.62 -13.56
N ALA A 48 -5.51 0.75 -13.66
CA ALA A 48 -5.69 -0.69 -13.55
C ALA A 48 -6.30 -1.07 -12.19
N THR A 49 -5.83 -0.48 -11.09
CA THR A 49 -6.40 -0.70 -9.75
C THR A 49 -7.86 -0.28 -9.68
N ILE A 50 -8.22 0.89 -10.23
CA ILE A 50 -9.62 1.35 -10.23
C ILE A 50 -10.52 0.34 -10.97
N VAL A 51 -10.10 -0.11 -12.16
CA VAL A 51 -10.86 -1.07 -12.96
C VAL A 51 -10.98 -2.42 -12.24
N LEU A 52 -9.88 -2.97 -11.74
CA LEU A 52 -9.88 -4.26 -11.03
C LEU A 52 -10.70 -4.21 -9.74
N GLN A 53 -10.63 -3.10 -9.00
CA GLN A 53 -11.37 -2.93 -7.76
C GLN A 53 -12.87 -2.76 -8.02
N GLU A 54 -13.25 -2.02 -9.06
CA GLU A 54 -14.66 -1.88 -9.49
C GLU A 54 -15.25 -3.24 -9.86
N MET A 55 -14.53 -4.05 -10.66
CA MET A 55 -14.98 -5.39 -11.03
C MET A 55 -15.17 -6.30 -9.81
N THR A 56 -14.24 -6.24 -8.85
CA THR A 56 -14.32 -7.02 -7.61
C THR A 56 -15.51 -6.60 -6.75
N VAL A 57 -15.77 -5.29 -6.65
CA VAL A 57 -16.95 -4.76 -5.93
C VAL A 57 -18.24 -5.19 -6.62
N ARG A 58 -18.33 -5.06 -7.95
CA ARG A 58 -19.50 -5.49 -8.72
C ARG A 58 -19.77 -6.98 -8.54
N LEU A 59 -18.73 -7.81 -8.60
CA LEU A 59 -18.83 -9.25 -8.35
C LEU A 59 -19.39 -9.55 -6.95
N GLY A 60 -18.85 -8.92 -5.90
CA GLY A 60 -19.31 -9.12 -4.53
C GLY A 60 -20.74 -8.63 -4.29
N LEU A 61 -21.15 -7.54 -4.98
CA LEU A 61 -22.52 -7.01 -4.88
C LEU A 61 -23.56 -7.94 -5.52
N VAL A 62 -23.24 -8.52 -6.68
CA VAL A 62 -24.13 -9.40 -7.45
C VAL A 62 -24.16 -10.82 -6.87
N THR A 63 -22.99 -11.42 -6.62
CA THR A 63 -22.90 -12.83 -6.19
C THR A 63 -23.06 -13.03 -4.69
N LYS A 64 -22.91 -11.95 -3.89
CA LYS A 64 -22.81 -11.99 -2.42
C LYS A 64 -21.68 -12.88 -1.90
N LYS A 65 -20.68 -13.16 -2.73
CA LYS A 65 -19.54 -14.03 -2.44
C LYS A 65 -18.22 -13.30 -2.65
N GLY A 66 -17.17 -13.76 -1.98
CA GLY A 66 -15.80 -13.29 -2.21
C GLY A 66 -15.25 -13.79 -3.55
N LEU A 67 -14.29 -13.06 -4.14
CA LEU A 67 -13.65 -13.44 -5.41
C LEU A 67 -13.07 -14.86 -5.36
N SER A 68 -12.39 -15.22 -4.26
CA SER A 68 -11.81 -16.55 -4.06
C SER A 68 -12.86 -17.66 -3.99
N GLU A 69 -14.04 -17.36 -3.45
CA GLU A 69 -15.15 -18.30 -3.36
C GLU A 69 -15.78 -18.54 -4.73
N VAL A 70 -15.99 -17.49 -5.51
CA VAL A 70 -16.50 -17.59 -6.88
C VAL A 70 -15.53 -18.40 -7.76
N ILE A 71 -14.23 -18.08 -7.74
CA ILE A 71 -13.22 -18.85 -8.50
C ILE A 71 -13.26 -20.33 -8.11
N ARG A 72 -13.34 -20.64 -6.81
CA ARG A 72 -13.44 -22.02 -6.35
C ARG A 72 -14.69 -22.71 -6.88
N GLN A 73 -15.84 -22.04 -6.95
CA GLN A 73 -17.12 -22.63 -7.38
C GLN A 73 -17.14 -22.93 -8.88
N GLU A 74 -16.57 -22.06 -9.71
CA GLU A 74 -16.52 -22.22 -11.17
C GLU A 74 -15.55 -23.34 -11.62
N LEU A 75 -14.55 -23.67 -10.81
CA LEU A 75 -13.58 -24.72 -11.12
C LEU A 75 -14.14 -26.12 -10.84
N SER A 76 -14.46 -26.85 -11.91
CA SER A 76 -15.06 -28.19 -11.86
C SER A 76 -14.01 -29.31 -11.68
N THR A 77 -12.78 -29.10 -12.17
CA THR A 77 -11.70 -30.10 -12.09
C THR A 77 -11.00 -30.02 -10.73
N PRO A 78 -10.92 -31.11 -9.94
CA PRO A 78 -10.41 -31.07 -8.58
C PRO A 78 -8.94 -30.66 -8.50
N LEU A 79 -8.14 -31.03 -9.51
CA LEU A 79 -6.72 -30.72 -9.58
C LEU A 79 -6.48 -29.22 -9.84
N VAL A 80 -7.22 -28.62 -10.78
CA VAL A 80 -7.15 -27.17 -11.08
C VAL A 80 -7.71 -26.36 -9.92
N ARG A 81 -8.79 -26.83 -9.29
CA ARG A 81 -9.34 -26.23 -8.07
C ARG A 81 -8.31 -26.20 -6.95
N GLY A 82 -7.62 -27.32 -6.70
CA GLY A 82 -6.56 -27.40 -5.68
C GLY A 82 -5.43 -26.43 -5.95
N PHE A 83 -4.91 -26.42 -7.18
CA PHE A 83 -3.85 -25.49 -7.59
C PHE A 83 -4.27 -24.01 -7.45
N SER A 84 -5.49 -23.67 -7.88
CA SER A 84 -6.00 -22.30 -7.79
C SER A 84 -6.16 -21.82 -6.35
N ILE A 85 -6.61 -22.70 -5.44
CA ILE A 85 -6.70 -22.36 -4.01
C ILE A 85 -5.31 -22.09 -3.43
N ILE A 86 -4.31 -22.92 -3.76
CA ILE A 86 -2.93 -22.72 -3.30
C ILE A 86 -2.39 -21.38 -3.84
N LEU A 87 -2.62 -21.07 -5.11
CA LEU A 87 -2.20 -19.82 -5.73
C LEU A 87 -2.88 -18.59 -5.09
N ILE A 88 -4.17 -18.66 -4.80
CA ILE A 88 -4.90 -17.58 -4.13
C ILE A 88 -4.36 -17.38 -2.72
N LEU A 89 -4.19 -18.47 -1.96
CA LEU A 89 -3.67 -18.39 -0.60
C LEU A 89 -2.23 -17.87 -0.58
N SER A 90 -1.38 -18.30 -1.50
CA SER A 90 0.00 -17.81 -1.60
C SER A 90 0.02 -16.33 -1.96
N ALA A 91 -0.80 -15.88 -2.92
CA ALA A 91 -0.91 -14.47 -3.28
C ALA A 91 -1.38 -13.61 -2.10
N ILE A 92 -2.36 -14.08 -1.32
CA ILE A 92 -2.85 -13.36 -0.12
C ILE A 92 -1.75 -13.32 0.95
N VAL A 93 -1.13 -14.45 1.28
CA VAL A 93 -0.15 -14.51 2.38
C VAL A 93 1.13 -13.75 2.01
N ILE A 94 1.74 -14.08 0.87
CA ILE A 94 3.01 -13.47 0.43
C ILE A 94 2.78 -12.00 0.07
N GLY A 95 1.68 -11.67 -0.63
CA GLY A 95 1.37 -10.30 -1.02
C GLY A 95 1.14 -9.40 0.20
N ASN A 96 0.33 -9.83 1.18
CA ASN A 96 0.14 -9.05 2.40
C ASN A 96 1.41 -9.00 3.26
N ALA A 97 2.20 -10.07 3.33
CA ALA A 97 3.47 -10.06 4.04
C ALA A 97 4.46 -9.06 3.41
N ALA A 98 4.56 -9.02 2.08
CA ALA A 98 5.40 -8.06 1.37
C ALA A 98 4.89 -6.61 1.57
N TYR A 99 3.57 -6.41 1.47
CA TYR A 99 2.95 -5.10 1.70
C TYR A 99 3.21 -4.58 3.12
N GLN A 100 3.01 -5.43 4.13
CA GLN A 100 3.27 -5.05 5.51
C GLN A 100 4.76 -4.91 5.82
N GLY A 101 5.61 -5.73 5.21
CA GLY A 101 7.06 -5.55 5.26
C GLY A 101 7.45 -4.16 4.76
N GLY A 102 6.90 -3.73 3.63
CA GLY A 102 7.09 -2.37 3.10
C GLY A 102 6.64 -1.28 4.07
N ASN A 103 5.47 -1.44 4.71
CA ASN A 103 4.98 -0.46 5.69
C ASN A 103 5.86 -0.40 6.95
N ILE A 104 6.34 -1.54 7.44
CA ILE A 104 7.28 -1.57 8.57
C ILE A 104 8.58 -0.88 8.17
N SER A 105 9.16 -1.22 7.02
CA SER A 105 10.40 -0.57 6.53
C SER A 105 10.24 0.94 6.35
N GLY A 106 9.10 1.41 5.81
CA GLY A 106 8.82 2.83 5.70
C GLY A 106 8.69 3.52 7.06
N GLY A 107 8.03 2.87 8.03
CA GLY A 107 7.93 3.38 9.40
C GLY A 107 9.29 3.45 10.10
N VAL A 108 10.14 2.44 9.90
CA VAL A 108 11.52 2.39 10.41
C VAL A 108 12.34 3.55 9.86
N LEU A 109 12.32 3.79 8.55
CA LEU A 109 13.03 4.92 7.95
C LEU A 109 12.58 6.25 8.55
N GLY A 110 11.27 6.42 8.79
CA GLY A 110 10.76 7.59 9.51
C GLY A 110 11.32 7.73 10.92
N LEU A 111 11.36 6.64 11.70
CA LEU A 111 11.94 6.65 13.04
C LEU A 111 13.45 6.92 13.03
N GLU A 112 14.19 6.33 12.09
CA GLU A 112 15.63 6.56 11.95
C GLU A 112 15.96 8.00 11.61
N THR A 113 15.11 8.68 10.81
CA THR A 113 15.31 10.11 10.54
C THR A 113 15.11 11.01 11.76
N LEU A 114 14.36 10.58 12.77
CA LEU A 114 14.07 11.35 13.98
C LEU A 114 15.00 11.02 15.15
N PHE A 115 15.31 9.73 15.34
CA PHE A 115 16.02 9.22 16.52
C PHE A 115 17.41 8.64 16.19
N GLY A 116 17.79 8.65 14.92
CA GLY A 116 19.02 8.01 14.42
C GLY A 116 18.85 6.52 14.16
N ALA A 117 19.80 5.94 13.44
CA ALA A 117 19.79 4.50 13.14
C ALA A 117 20.18 3.68 14.38
N SER A 118 19.40 2.64 14.68
CA SER A 118 19.66 1.72 15.79
C SER A 118 19.59 0.27 15.28
N SER A 119 20.78 -0.33 15.09
CA SER A 119 20.91 -1.72 14.63
C SER A 119 21.44 -2.62 15.76
N ILE A 120 20.80 -3.77 15.95
CA ILE A 120 21.25 -4.84 16.81
C ILE A 120 21.98 -5.86 15.94
N ASN A 121 23.26 -6.09 16.22
CA ASN A 121 24.05 -7.11 15.55
C ASN A 121 23.91 -8.44 16.30
N LEU A 122 23.23 -9.40 15.68
CA LEU A 122 23.14 -10.80 16.14
C LEU A 122 24.01 -11.66 15.23
N GLY A 123 25.32 -11.70 15.52
CA GLY A 123 26.29 -12.43 14.70
C GLY A 123 26.38 -11.86 13.28
N HIS A 124 26.03 -12.67 12.27
CA HIS A 124 26.00 -12.26 10.86
C HIS A 124 24.72 -11.52 10.43
N LEU A 125 23.73 -11.40 11.33
CA LEU A 125 22.45 -10.75 11.03
C LEU A 125 22.42 -9.36 11.67
N GLN A 126 22.34 -8.32 10.85
CA GLN A 126 22.05 -6.96 11.30
C GLN A 126 20.53 -6.77 11.31
N LEU A 127 19.95 -6.66 12.51
CA LEU A 127 18.52 -6.41 12.67
C LEU A 127 18.29 -4.97 13.13
N ASN A 128 17.38 -4.27 12.46
CA ASN A 128 16.97 -2.95 12.91
C ASN A 128 16.09 -3.08 14.15
N SER A 129 16.46 -2.41 15.25
CA SER A 129 15.73 -2.48 16.51
C SER A 129 14.29 -1.96 16.36
N TYR A 130 14.10 -0.93 15.52
CA TYR A 130 12.78 -0.34 15.25
C TYR A 130 11.85 -1.29 14.50
N SER A 131 12.37 -2.12 13.59
CA SER A 131 11.56 -3.14 12.90
C SER A 131 10.94 -4.11 13.89
N LEU A 132 11.72 -4.54 14.88
CA LEU A 132 11.26 -5.48 15.91
C LEU A 132 10.24 -4.82 16.83
N ILE A 133 10.50 -3.57 17.25
CA ILE A 133 9.57 -2.80 18.09
C ILE A 133 8.22 -2.63 17.39
N ILE A 134 8.20 -2.16 16.13
CA ILE A 134 6.97 -1.98 15.36
C ILE A 134 6.25 -3.33 15.19
N GLY A 135 6.98 -4.41 14.87
CA GLY A 135 6.40 -5.74 14.74
C GLY A 135 5.76 -6.26 16.02
N VAL A 136 6.41 -6.10 17.17
CA VAL A 136 5.89 -6.50 18.49
C VAL A 136 4.66 -5.67 18.85
N ILE A 137 4.70 -4.35 18.64
CA ILE A 137 3.55 -3.47 18.89
C ILE A 137 2.37 -3.92 18.02
N ALA A 138 2.58 -4.16 16.73
CA ALA A 138 1.54 -4.63 15.82
C ALA A 138 0.97 -5.99 16.27
N PHE A 139 1.81 -6.92 16.69
CA PHE A 139 1.39 -8.23 17.19
C PHE A 139 0.54 -8.13 18.45
N VAL A 140 0.99 -7.39 19.47
CA VAL A 140 0.26 -7.16 20.72
C VAL A 140 -1.09 -6.50 20.43
N LEU A 141 -1.09 -5.52 19.53
CA LEU A 141 -2.28 -4.77 19.15
C LEU A 141 -3.34 -5.65 18.47
N LEU A 142 -2.92 -6.52 17.55
CA LEU A 142 -3.80 -7.51 16.92
C LEU A 142 -4.30 -8.57 17.91
N TYR A 143 -3.45 -8.99 18.84
CA TYR A 143 -3.81 -9.97 19.87
C TYR A 143 -4.86 -9.42 20.87
N THR A 144 -4.75 -8.14 21.23
CA THR A 144 -5.60 -7.52 22.26
C THR A 144 -7.03 -7.23 21.78
N GLY A 145 -7.25 -7.12 20.46
CA GLY A 145 -8.60 -7.12 19.87
C GLY A 145 -9.48 -5.88 20.15
N ASN A 146 -8.97 -4.82 20.79
CA ASN A 146 -9.74 -3.58 21.03
C ASN A 146 -9.63 -2.59 19.86
N TYR A 147 -10.25 -2.92 18.74
CA TYR A 147 -10.01 -2.26 17.45
C TYR A 147 -10.46 -0.81 17.34
N LYS A 148 -11.49 -0.37 18.08
CA LYS A 148 -12.17 0.92 17.80
C LYS A 148 -11.32 2.16 18.07
N ILE A 149 -10.52 2.15 19.14
CA ILE A 149 -9.67 3.31 19.49
C ILE A 149 -8.46 3.35 18.55
N ILE A 150 -7.89 2.19 18.25
CA ILE A 150 -6.73 2.04 17.36
C ILE A 150 -7.09 2.44 15.93
N GLU A 151 -8.23 1.98 15.42
CA GLU A 151 -8.70 2.32 14.08
C GLU A 151 -8.80 3.84 13.90
N ARG A 152 -9.41 4.53 14.87
CA ARG A 152 -9.58 5.99 14.80
C ARG A 152 -8.23 6.72 14.83
N PHE A 153 -7.28 6.23 15.61
CA PHE A 153 -5.93 6.79 15.69
C PHE A 153 -5.15 6.56 14.39
N LEU A 154 -5.22 5.36 13.80
CA LEU A 154 -4.59 5.04 12.52
C LEU A 154 -5.15 5.89 11.38
N VAL A 155 -6.48 6.06 11.31
CA VAL A 155 -7.12 6.94 10.31
C VAL A 155 -6.64 8.39 10.47
N PHE A 156 -6.52 8.88 11.71
CA PHE A 156 -5.98 10.20 11.98
C PHE A 156 -4.53 10.34 11.47
N LEU A 157 -3.66 9.36 11.74
CA LEU A 157 -2.29 9.35 11.24
C LEU A 157 -2.21 9.35 9.70
N VAL A 158 -3.05 8.56 9.02
CA VAL A 158 -3.11 8.53 7.55
C VAL A 158 -3.53 9.88 6.98
N ILE A 159 -4.51 10.56 7.58
CA ILE A 159 -4.94 11.90 7.18
C ILE A 159 -3.81 12.90 7.40
N LEU A 160 -3.16 12.87 8.56
CA LEU A 160 -2.01 13.73 8.88
C LEU A 160 -0.89 13.57 7.85
N MET A 161 -0.53 12.32 7.52
CA MET A 161 0.48 12.01 6.52
C MET A 161 0.07 12.55 5.14
N SER A 162 -1.18 12.33 4.73
CA SER A 162 -1.70 12.81 3.45
C SER A 162 -1.63 14.33 3.34
N LEU A 163 -1.98 15.06 4.41
CA LEU A 163 -1.87 16.51 4.47
C LEU A 163 -0.41 16.97 4.37
N ALA A 164 0.51 16.33 5.09
CA ALA A 164 1.94 16.65 5.04
C ALA A 164 2.54 16.47 3.63
N PHE A 165 2.15 15.43 2.90
CA PHE A 165 2.59 15.24 1.51
C PHE A 165 1.98 16.25 0.56
N LEU A 166 0.69 16.55 0.72
CA LEU A 166 0.02 17.54 -0.13
C LEU A 166 0.62 18.94 0.05
N THR A 167 0.88 19.34 1.30
CA THR A 167 1.54 20.62 1.57
C THR A 167 2.96 20.65 1.02
N THR A 168 3.72 19.57 1.18
CA THR A 168 5.07 19.45 0.62
C THR A 168 5.04 19.61 -0.91
N ALA A 169 4.16 18.88 -1.60
CA ALA A 169 4.02 18.96 -3.06
C ALA A 169 3.68 20.38 -3.55
N ILE A 170 2.83 21.12 -2.84
CA ILE A 170 2.49 22.51 -3.15
C ILE A 170 3.70 23.43 -2.92
N LEU A 171 4.43 23.25 -1.81
CA LEU A 171 5.58 24.06 -1.45
C LEU A 171 6.78 23.85 -2.38
N THR A 172 7.00 22.62 -2.87
CA THR A 172 8.10 22.31 -3.79
C THR A 172 7.94 22.96 -5.16
N LYS A 173 6.74 23.45 -5.53
CA LYS A 173 6.42 24.09 -6.82
C LYS A 173 7.02 23.30 -8.02
N PRO A 174 6.61 22.04 -8.22
CA PRO A 174 7.17 21.21 -9.28
C PRO A 174 6.90 21.83 -10.66
N ASN A 175 7.80 21.57 -11.60
CA ASN A 175 7.59 21.95 -12.99
C ASN A 175 6.39 21.16 -13.55
N MET A 176 5.24 21.83 -13.66
CA MET A 176 3.99 21.21 -14.12
C MET A 176 4.12 20.60 -15.52
N SER A 177 4.88 21.23 -16.43
CA SER A 177 5.11 20.70 -17.77
C SER A 177 5.87 19.37 -17.74
N ALA A 178 6.92 19.29 -16.90
CA ALA A 178 7.68 18.05 -16.72
C ALA A 178 6.83 16.95 -16.04
N LEU A 179 5.99 17.33 -15.06
CA LEU A 179 5.08 16.42 -14.38
C LEU A 179 4.07 15.80 -15.35
N PHE A 180 3.37 16.61 -16.16
CA PHE A 180 2.40 16.09 -17.13
C PHE A 180 3.08 15.27 -18.24
N LYS A 181 4.26 15.68 -18.70
CA LYS A 181 5.05 14.88 -19.65
C LYS A 181 5.44 13.52 -19.06
N GLY A 182 5.93 13.48 -17.82
CA GLY A 182 6.29 12.24 -17.14
C GLY A 182 5.08 11.34 -16.84
N ALA A 183 3.90 11.92 -16.63
CA ALA A 183 2.66 11.19 -16.38
C ALA A 183 2.03 10.57 -17.65
N LEU A 184 2.20 11.21 -18.81
CA LEU A 184 1.49 10.83 -20.03
C LEU A 184 2.38 10.13 -21.08
N ILE A 185 3.69 10.37 -21.06
CA ILE A 185 4.60 9.86 -22.09
C ILE A 185 5.42 8.72 -21.49
N PRO A 186 5.21 7.46 -21.93
CA PRO A 186 6.02 6.34 -21.50
C PRO A 186 7.47 6.55 -21.90
N LYS A 187 8.35 6.48 -20.91
CA LYS A 187 9.81 6.49 -21.09
C LYS A 187 10.42 5.38 -20.26
N PHE A 188 11.43 4.74 -20.82
CA PHE A 188 12.22 3.76 -20.08
C PHE A 188 13.17 4.49 -19.13
N PRO A 189 13.35 3.99 -17.90
CA PRO A 189 14.31 4.57 -16.97
C PRO A 189 15.73 4.29 -17.48
N GLU A 190 16.45 5.34 -17.83
CA GLU A 190 17.91 5.33 -17.77
C GLU A 190 18.25 5.65 -16.31
N ALA A 191 18.95 4.75 -15.62
CA ALA A 191 19.40 5.03 -14.26
C ALA A 191 20.27 6.29 -14.32
N VAL A 192 19.83 7.38 -13.70
CA VAL A 192 20.63 8.60 -13.61
C VAL A 192 21.82 8.23 -12.70
N PRO A 193 23.07 8.24 -13.20
CA PRO A 193 24.21 8.00 -12.34
C PRO A 193 24.28 9.16 -11.34
N CYS A 194 24.21 8.82 -10.05
CA CYS A 194 24.45 9.75 -8.95
C CYS A 194 25.88 10.29 -9.00
#